data_AF-A0A2N5S7C3-F1
#
_entry.id   AF-A0A2N5S7C3-F1
#
_cell.length_a   1.000
_cell.length_b   1.000
_cell.length_c   1.000
_cell.angle_alpha   90.00
_cell.angle_beta   90.00
_cell.angle_gamma   90.00
#
_symmetry.space_group_name_H-M   'P 1'
#
loop_
_entity.id
_entity.type
_entity.pdbx_description
1 polymer ?
#
loop_
_entity_poly.entity_id
_entity_poly.type
_entity_poly.pdbx_seq_one_letter_code
_entity_poly.pdbx_strand_id
1 'polypeptide(L)'
;MEGNTSSACQMLSEYKHIIDYLKNKHQTALETKIKNMIEKMIAKTKTYLTEALKCNAIVLATALSPAFQLSIFRAWSPSHYTRAQALLNKHFTQQHADIEAKANVVNSLASEFDKTRNQAKAIHHHHTVAKVDFFPDASASTHLDELSI
;
A
#
# COMPACT_ATOMS: atom_id res chain seq x y z
N MET A 1 -5.69 3.46 -1.72
CA MET A 1 -5.18 3.44 -0.34
C MET A 1 -4.58 2.09 0.04
N GLU A 2 -4.98 0.98 -0.59
CA GLU A 2 -4.32 -0.32 -0.50
C GLU A 2 -3.86 -0.74 -1.92
N GLY A 3 -2.62 -0.46 -2.24
CA GLY A 3 -2.03 -0.75 -3.54
C GLY A 3 -0.65 -0.14 -3.64
N ASN A 4 0.26 -0.81 -4.35
CA ASN A 4 1.69 -0.46 -4.50
C ASN A 4 1.96 0.92 -5.13
N THR A 5 0.90 1.71 -5.41
CA THR A 5 0.92 3.01 -6.07
C THR A 5 0.32 4.14 -5.23
N SER A 6 -0.21 3.87 -4.03
CA SER A 6 -0.76 4.93 -3.18
C SER A 6 0.38 5.71 -2.54
N SER A 7 0.83 6.78 -3.19
CA SER A 7 1.90 7.61 -2.63
C SER A 7 1.40 8.35 -1.39
N ALA A 8 2.16 8.27 -0.30
CA ALA A 8 1.83 8.97 0.95
C ALA A 8 1.60 10.48 0.73
N CYS A 9 2.28 11.06 -0.27
CA CYS A 9 2.16 12.47 -0.59
C CYS A 9 0.77 12.88 -1.12
N GLN A 10 -0.02 11.95 -1.67
CA GLN A 10 -1.37 12.19 -2.18
C GLN A 10 -2.47 11.93 -1.15
N MET A 11 -2.17 11.31 0.00
CA MET A 11 -3.21 10.90 0.97
C MET A 11 -4.12 12.07 1.39
N LEU A 12 -3.54 13.25 1.65
CA LEU A 12 -4.30 14.42 2.09
C LEU A 12 -5.25 14.94 1.00
N SER A 13 -4.79 14.99 -0.26
CA SER A 13 -5.64 15.41 -1.39
C SER A 13 -6.75 14.40 -1.66
N GLU A 14 -6.48 13.10 -1.53
CA GLU A 14 -7.48 12.04 -1.70
C GLU A 14 -8.58 12.12 -0.64
N TYR A 15 -8.23 12.29 0.64
CA TYR A 15 -9.22 12.47 1.69
C TYR A 15 -10.09 13.71 1.44
N LYS A 16 -9.47 14.81 1.00
CA LYS A 16 -10.19 16.03 0.66
C LYS A 16 -11.14 15.82 -0.50
N HIS A 17 -10.68 15.15 -1.56
CA HIS A 17 -11.48 14.81 -2.73
C HIS A 17 -12.70 13.95 -2.35
N ILE A 18 -12.51 12.91 -1.54
CA ILE A 18 -13.61 12.06 -1.05
C ILE A 18 -14.63 12.89 -0.26
N ILE A 19 -14.19 13.77 0.64
CA ILE A 19 -15.09 14.64 1.41
C ILE A 19 -15.92 15.52 0.47
N ASP A 20 -15.30 16.15 -0.52
CA ASP A 20 -15.99 17.06 -1.43
C ASP A 20 -16.93 16.29 -2.38
N TYR A 21 -16.54 15.10 -2.85
CA TYR A 21 -17.42 14.19 -3.57
C TYR A 21 -18.66 13.80 -2.74
N LEU A 22 -18.46 13.41 -1.48
CA LEU A 22 -19.55 13.03 -0.58
C LEU A 22 -20.49 14.21 -0.30
N LYS A 23 -19.96 15.44 -0.14
CA LYS A 23 -20.79 16.64 0.02
C LYS A 23 -21.66 16.88 -1.21
N ASN A 24 -21.10 16.75 -2.41
CA ASN A 24 -21.87 16.90 -3.65
C ASN A 24 -22.98 15.84 -3.73
N LYS A 25 -22.68 14.59 -3.36
CA LYS A 25 -23.69 13.52 -3.30
C LYS A 25 -24.78 13.78 -2.26
N HIS A 26 -24.43 14.33 -1.09
CA HIS A 26 -25.39 14.69 -0.04
C HIS A 26 -26.42 15.71 -0.56
N GLN A 27 -25.98 16.72 -1.33
CA GLN A 27 -26.87 17.72 -1.92
C GLN A 27 -27.86 17.12 -2.92
N THR A 28 -27.43 16.15 -3.72
CA THR A 28 -28.26 15.50 -4.74
C THR A 28 -29.15 14.37 -4.22
N ALA A 29 -28.91 13.89 -2.99
CA ALA A 29 -29.65 12.77 -2.43
C ALA A 29 -31.10 13.19 -2.11
N LEU A 30 -32.07 12.36 -2.51
CA LEU A 30 -33.49 12.59 -2.23
C LEU A 30 -33.91 11.98 -0.88
N GLU A 31 -33.34 10.84 -0.53
CA GLU A 31 -33.71 10.10 0.68
C GLU A 31 -32.92 10.53 1.91
N THR A 32 -33.63 10.76 3.01
CA THR A 32 -33.06 11.12 4.32
C THR A 32 -32.10 10.06 4.86
N LYS A 33 -32.40 8.77 4.66
CA LYS A 33 -31.53 7.67 5.11
C LYS A 33 -30.16 7.70 4.42
N ILE A 34 -30.14 7.99 3.12
CA ILE A 34 -28.91 8.12 2.34
C ILE A 34 -28.13 9.37 2.78
N LYS A 35 -28.80 10.51 3.03
CA LYS A 35 -28.15 11.72 3.58
C LYS A 35 -27.46 11.43 4.91
N ASN A 36 -28.15 10.79 5.84
CA ASN A 36 -27.60 10.43 7.15
C ASN A 36 -26.40 9.48 7.02
N MET A 37 -26.43 8.55 6.06
CA MET A 37 -25.30 7.68 5.78
C MET A 37 -24.09 8.46 5.25
N ILE A 38 -24.33 9.37 4.29
CA ILE A 38 -23.26 10.21 3.71
C ILE A 38 -22.63 11.11 4.79
N GLU A 39 -23.42 11.67 5.71
CA GLU A 39 -22.91 12.46 6.83
C GLU A 39 -21.96 11.65 7.71
N LYS A 40 -22.33 10.40 8.04
CA LYS A 40 -21.47 9.49 8.80
C LYS A 40 -20.18 9.16 8.05
N MET A 41 -20.26 8.96 6.73
CA MET A 41 -19.08 8.75 5.89
C MET A 41 -18.16 9.97 5.91
N ILE A 42 -18.70 11.19 5.75
CA ILE A 42 -17.92 12.43 5.84
C ILE A 42 -17.25 12.55 7.20
N ALA A 43 -17.98 12.29 8.29
CA ALA A 43 -17.43 12.35 9.65
C ALA A 43 -16.26 11.38 9.81
N LYS A 44 -16.41 10.12 9.37
CA LYS A 44 -15.36 9.10 9.45
C LYS A 44 -14.14 9.47 8.59
N THR A 45 -14.36 9.98 7.37
CA THR A 45 -13.27 10.42 6.50
C THR A 45 -12.50 11.61 7.09
N LYS A 46 -13.19 12.55 7.76
CA LYS A 46 -12.54 13.66 8.48
C LYS A 46 -11.67 13.17 9.64
N THR A 47 -12.09 12.13 10.36
CA THR A 47 -11.26 11.50 11.39
C THR A 47 -9.97 10.97 10.78
N TYR A 48 -10.04 10.21 9.69
CA TYR A 48 -8.84 9.71 9.02
C TYR A 48 -7.94 10.81 8.45
N LEU A 49 -8.52 11.88 7.89
CA LEU A 49 -7.77 13.05 7.48
C LEU A 49 -7.01 13.67 8.65
N THR A 50 -7.65 13.77 9.82
CA THR A 50 -7.03 14.31 11.04
C THR A 50 -5.87 13.43 11.51
N GLU A 51 -6.02 12.10 11.48
CA GLU A 51 -4.94 11.18 11.83
C GLU A 51 -3.79 11.23 10.81
N ALA A 52 -4.10 11.35 9.52
CA ALA A 52 -3.09 11.53 8.48
C ALA A 52 -2.28 12.83 8.66
N LEU A 53 -2.93 13.92 9.09
CA LEU A 53 -2.27 15.18 9.41
C LEU A 53 -1.36 15.12 10.64
N LYS A 54 -1.61 14.20 11.58
CA LYS A 54 -0.73 13.96 12.73
C LYS A 54 0.49 13.10 12.36
N CYS A 55 0.46 12.42 11.22
CA CYS A 55 1.55 11.55 10.79
C CYS A 55 2.65 12.37 10.09
N ASN A 56 3.77 12.57 10.77
CA ASN A 56 4.92 13.31 10.25
C ASN A 56 5.39 12.79 8.88
N ALA A 57 5.40 11.47 8.67
CA ALA A 57 5.81 10.90 7.39
C ALA A 57 4.88 11.32 6.23
N ILE A 58 3.57 11.35 6.47
CA ILE A 58 2.58 11.82 5.47
C ILE A 58 2.77 13.31 5.22
N VAL A 59 2.88 14.12 6.28
CA VAL A 59 3.08 15.57 6.17
C VAL A 59 4.34 15.90 5.37
N LEU A 60 5.46 15.26 5.69
CA LEU A 60 6.72 15.46 4.98
C LEU A 60 6.62 14.98 3.53
N ALA A 61 6.03 13.81 3.26
CA ALA A 61 5.85 13.30 1.91
C ALA A 61 5.00 14.27 1.06
N THR A 62 3.90 14.81 1.60
CA THR A 62 3.06 15.78 0.90
C THR A 62 3.81 17.09 0.63
N ALA A 63 4.50 17.66 1.64
CA ALA A 63 5.25 18.91 1.48
C ALA A 63 6.40 18.80 0.47
N LEU A 64 7.05 17.63 0.43
CA LEU A 64 8.16 17.32 -0.46
C LEU A 64 7.69 16.69 -1.79
N SER A 65 6.38 16.69 -2.07
CA SER A 65 5.84 16.15 -3.32
C SER A 65 6.44 16.89 -4.53
N PRO A 66 7.10 16.19 -5.47
CA PRO A 66 7.64 16.81 -6.68
C PRO A 66 6.58 17.58 -7.47
N ALA A 67 5.34 17.09 -7.52
CA ALA A 67 4.25 17.77 -8.20
C ALA A 67 3.91 19.12 -7.56
N PHE A 68 3.87 19.18 -6.22
CA PHE A 68 3.64 20.42 -5.49
C PHE A 68 4.78 21.41 -5.72
N GLN A 69 6.03 20.98 -5.58
CA GLN A 69 7.20 21.83 -5.80
C GLN A 69 7.29 22.33 -7.25
N LEU A 70 6.99 21.48 -8.23
CA LEU A 70 6.94 21.87 -9.64
C LEU A 70 5.80 22.84 -9.97
N SER A 71 4.69 22.81 -9.22
CA SER A 71 3.62 23.80 -9.38
C SER A 71 4.09 25.23 -9.06
N ILE A 72 5.01 25.38 -8.09
CA ILE A 72 5.63 26.67 -7.74
C ILE A 72 6.49 27.17 -8.90
N PHE A 73 7.32 26.30 -9.49
CA PHE A 73 8.10 26.66 -10.69
C PHE A 73 7.20 27.03 -11.85
N ARG A 74 6.10 26.32 -12.06
CA ARG A 74 5.14 26.65 -13.12
C ARG A 74 4.46 28.00 -12.90
N ALA A 75 4.21 28.39 -11.65
CA ALA A 75 3.55 29.65 -11.32
C ALA A 75 4.51 30.85 -11.33
N TRP A 76 5.71 30.71 -10.75
CA TRP A 76 6.60 31.84 -10.45
C TRP A 76 7.90 31.86 -11.24
N SER A 77 8.32 30.73 -11.82
CA SER A 77 9.55 30.65 -12.62
C SER A 77 9.41 29.71 -13.82
N PRO A 78 8.45 29.98 -14.75
CA PRO A 78 8.09 29.02 -15.79
C PRO A 78 9.26 28.63 -16.69
N SER A 79 10.18 29.57 -16.96
CA SER A 79 11.41 29.34 -17.74
C SER A 79 12.33 28.29 -17.12
N HIS A 80 12.23 28.04 -15.82
CA HIS A 80 13.06 27.08 -15.09
C HIS A 80 12.33 25.75 -14.81
N TYR A 81 11.03 25.66 -15.14
CA TYR A 81 10.20 24.48 -14.90
C TYR A 81 10.82 23.21 -15.52
N THR A 82 11.16 23.26 -16.81
CA THR A 82 11.68 22.09 -17.53
C THR A 82 13.00 21.58 -16.92
N ARG A 83 13.88 22.51 -16.52
CA ARG A 83 15.14 22.17 -15.84
C ARG A 83 14.87 21.53 -14.47
N ALA A 84 13.98 22.11 -13.66
CA ALA A 84 13.64 21.59 -12.35
C ALA A 84 13.04 20.17 -12.46
N GLN A 85 12.14 19.95 -13.42
CA GLN A 85 11.55 18.64 -13.68
C GLN A 85 12.61 17.60 -14.09
N ALA A 86 13.53 17.96 -14.99
CA ALA A 86 14.60 17.07 -15.41
C ALA A 86 15.53 16.69 -14.25
N LEU A 87 15.88 17.64 -13.38
CA LEU A 87 16.70 17.38 -12.20
C LEU A 87 16.00 16.43 -11.22
N LEU A 88 14.73 16.68 -10.91
CA LEU A 88 13.95 15.82 -10.01
C LEU A 88 13.87 14.39 -10.54
N ASN A 89 13.56 14.21 -11.83
CA ASN A 89 13.49 12.89 -12.45
C ASN A 89 14.85 12.18 -12.39
N LYS A 90 15.95 12.86 -12.73
CA LYS A 90 17.29 12.28 -12.67
C LYS A 90 17.62 11.77 -11.26
N HIS A 91 17.44 12.62 -10.24
CA HIS A 91 17.76 12.26 -8.86
C HIS A 91 16.86 11.15 -8.32
N PHE A 92 15.56 11.20 -8.63
CA PHE A 92 14.61 10.18 -8.20
C PHE A 92 14.94 8.81 -8.80
N THR A 93 15.18 8.74 -10.12
CA THR A 93 15.54 7.49 -10.79
C THR A 93 16.85 6.91 -10.27
N GLN A 94 17.86 7.77 -10.03
CA GLN A 94 19.12 7.32 -9.44
C GLN A 94 18.91 6.72 -8.05
N GLN A 95 18.20 7.45 -7.17
CA GLN A 95 17.96 6.99 -5.81
C GLN A 95 17.13 5.71 -5.77
N HIS A 96 16.16 5.56 -6.67
CA HIS A 96 15.38 4.34 -6.81
C HIS A 96 16.28 3.15 -7.19
N ALA A 97 17.14 3.31 -8.20
CA ALA A 97 18.09 2.28 -8.60
C ALA A 97 19.06 1.90 -7.48
N ASP A 98 19.57 2.88 -6.71
CA ASP A 98 20.48 2.64 -5.59
C ASP A 98 19.79 1.84 -4.46
N ILE A 99 18.52 2.13 -4.17
CA ILE A 99 17.73 1.40 -3.17
C ILE A 99 17.46 -0.02 -3.64
N GLU A 100 17.08 -0.21 -4.90
CA GLU A 100 16.83 -1.52 -5.49
C GLU A 100 18.10 -2.39 -5.51
N ALA A 101 19.23 -1.81 -5.89
CA ALA A 101 20.53 -2.48 -5.85
C ALA A 101 20.89 -2.93 -4.42
N LYS A 102 20.70 -2.07 -3.41
CA LYS A 102 20.94 -2.42 -2.00
C LYS A 102 20.00 -3.52 -1.52
N ALA A 103 18.72 -3.49 -1.90
CA ALA A 103 17.76 -4.53 -1.54
C ALA A 103 18.18 -5.90 -2.12
N ASN A 104 18.66 -5.93 -3.36
CA ASN A 104 19.14 -7.16 -4.00
C ASN A 104 20.38 -7.74 -3.31
N VAL A 105 21.31 -6.90 -2.85
CA VAL A 105 22.48 -7.33 -2.07
C VAL A 105 22.05 -7.92 -0.72
N VAL A 106 21.13 -7.27 0.00
CA VAL A 106 20.62 -7.78 1.29
C VAL A 106 19.90 -9.11 1.12
N ASN A 107 19.11 -9.26 0.06
CA ASN A 107 18.41 -10.51 -0.25
C ASN A 107 19.38 -11.64 -0.64
N SER A 108 20.45 -11.33 -1.37
CA SER A 108 21.50 -12.31 -1.72
C SER A 108 22.26 -12.79 -0.49
N LEU A 109 22.63 -11.86 0.40
CA LEU A 109 23.30 -12.20 1.67
C LEU A 109 22.40 -13.05 2.58
N ALA A 110 21.11 -12.70 2.71
CA ALA A 110 20.16 -13.48 3.49
C ALA A 110 20.01 -14.92 2.95
N SER A 111 19.97 -15.08 1.62
CA SER A 111 19.94 -16.37 0.93
C SER A 111 21.21 -17.19 1.16
N GLU A 112 22.39 -16.56 1.18
CA GLU A 112 23.64 -17.22 1.52
C GLU A 112 23.69 -17.66 2.99
N PHE A 113 23.28 -16.81 3.93
CA PHE A 113 23.18 -17.15 5.35
C PHE A 113 22.24 -18.33 5.62
N ASP A 114 21.09 -18.40 4.94
CA ASP A 114 20.16 -19.53 5.08
C ASP A 114 20.70 -20.82 4.44
N LYS A 115 21.46 -20.75 3.35
CA LYS A 115 22.17 -21.92 2.79
C LYS A 115 23.24 -22.44 3.75
N THR A 116 24.01 -21.57 4.40
CA THR A 116 25.02 -21.98 5.39
C THR A 116 24.38 -22.59 6.64
N ARG A 117 23.24 -22.04 7.10
CA ARG A 117 22.46 -22.60 8.23
C ARG A 117 21.87 -23.97 7.91
N ASN A 118 21.37 -24.17 6.69
CA ASN A 118 20.79 -25.45 6.27
C ASN A 118 21.86 -26.51 5.99
N GLN A 119 23.06 -26.13 5.53
CA GLN A 119 24.21 -27.04 5.45
C GLN A 119 24.73 -27.46 6.83
N ALA A 120 24.77 -26.55 7.81
CA ALA A 120 25.16 -26.89 9.18
C ALA A 120 24.16 -27.83 9.87
N LYS A 121 22.85 -27.74 9.55
CA LYS A 121 21.83 -28.67 10.05
C LYS A 121 21.85 -30.04 9.37
N ALA A 122 22.33 -30.14 8.13
CA ALA A 122 22.41 -31.41 7.40
C ALA A 122 23.46 -32.39 7.97
N ILE A 123 24.43 -31.89 8.75
CA ILE A 123 25.47 -32.74 9.38
C ILE A 123 24.96 -33.43 10.66
N HIS A 124 23.85 -32.97 11.28
CA HIS A 124 23.51 -33.40 12.64
C HIS A 124 22.16 -34.08 12.91
N HIS A 125 21.29 -34.34 11.91
CA HIS A 125 20.02 -35.02 12.21
C HIS A 125 19.64 -36.11 11.20
N HIS A 126 20.12 -37.33 11.45
CA HIS A 126 19.31 -38.52 11.19
C HIS A 126 18.24 -38.60 12.28
N HIS A 127 17.14 -37.87 12.12
CA HIS A 127 15.92 -38.17 12.86
C HIS A 127 14.75 -38.23 11.87
N THR A 128 14.37 -39.45 11.55
CA THR A 128 13.14 -39.80 10.83
C THR A 128 11.93 -39.32 11.64
N VAL A 129 11.27 -38.27 11.16
CA VAL A 129 9.94 -37.87 11.68
C VAL A 129 8.92 -38.26 10.63
N ALA A 130 7.96 -39.10 11.03
CA ALA A 130 6.85 -39.53 10.22
C ALA A 130 6.08 -38.32 9.68
N LYS A 131 5.93 -38.26 8.35
CA LYS A 131 5.16 -37.22 7.66
C LYS A 131 3.67 -37.48 7.92
N VAL A 132 3.09 -36.79 8.90
CA VAL A 132 1.63 -36.72 9.03
C VAL A 132 1.14 -35.79 7.93
N ASP A 133 0.35 -36.34 7.00
CA ASP A 133 -0.27 -35.58 5.92
C ASP A 133 -1.58 -34.98 6.44
N PHE A 134 -1.62 -33.66 6.60
CA PHE A 134 -2.77 -32.94 7.14
C PHE A 134 -3.87 -32.67 6.11
N PHE A 135 -3.66 -33.05 4.85
CA PHE A 135 -4.63 -32.84 3.78
C PHE A 135 -4.75 -34.09 2.90
N PRO A 136 -5.51 -35.10 3.34
CA PRO A 136 -5.88 -36.19 2.45
C PRO A 136 -6.83 -35.64 1.38
N ASP A 137 -6.48 -35.85 0.10
CA ASP A 137 -7.34 -35.49 -1.03
C ASP A 137 -8.71 -36.15 -0.86
N ALA A 138 -9.76 -35.34 -1.07
CA ALA A 138 -11.15 -35.77 -0.97
C ALA A 138 -11.43 -36.87 -2.00
N SER A 139 -11.38 -38.12 -1.55
CA SER A 139 -11.86 -39.25 -2.33
C SER A 139 -13.36 -39.12 -2.53
N ALA A 140 -13.77 -39.07 -3.79
CA ALA A 140 -15.13 -39.31 -4.21
C ALA A 140 -15.64 -40.66 -3.67
N SER A 141 -16.73 -40.64 -2.90
CA SER A 141 -17.66 -41.78 -2.84
C SER A 141 -19.00 -41.36 -2.23
N THR A 142 -20.04 -41.40 -3.09
CA THR A 142 -21.39 -41.91 -2.81
C THR A 142 -21.97 -41.68 -1.41
N HIS A 143 -22.81 -40.67 -1.28
CA HIS A 143 -23.84 -40.67 -0.24
C HIS A 143 -25.10 -41.34 -0.82
N LEU A 144 -25.38 -42.54 -0.33
CA LEU A 144 -26.69 -43.17 -0.46
C LEU A 144 -27.68 -42.44 0.45
N ASP A 145 -28.90 -42.44 -0.02
CA ASP A 145 -30.15 -41.95 0.54
C ASP A 145 -30.44 -42.45 1.96
N GLU A 146 -30.90 -41.56 2.85
CA GLU A 146 -31.81 -41.86 3.97
C GLU A 146 -32.14 -40.56 4.74
N LEU A 147 -33.20 -39.87 4.31
CA LEU A 147 -33.96 -38.96 5.18
C LEU A 147 -35.37 -39.53 5.34
N SER A 148 -35.52 -40.43 6.31
CA SER A 148 -36.80 -40.73 6.94
C SER A 148 -36.88 -40.03 8.30
N ILE A 149 -38.06 -39.42 8.51
CA ILE A 149 -38.61 -38.75 9.70
C ILE A 149 -38.35 -37.24 9.77
#